data_AF-A0A227IME9-F1
#
_entry.id   AF-A0A227IME9-F1
#
_cell.length_a   1.000
_cell.length_b   1.000
_cell.length_c   1.000
_cell.angle_alpha   90.00
_cell.angle_beta   90.00
_cell.angle_gamma   90.00
#
_symmetry.space_group_name_H-M   'P 1'
#
loop_
_entity.id
_entity.type
_entity.pdbx_description
1 polymer ?
#
loop_
_entity_poly.entity_id
_entity_poly.type
_entity_poly.pdbx_seq_one_letter_code
_entity_poly.pdbx_strand_id
1 'polypeptide(L)' 'AAARLTESIGKAVQELPVSPELKVKIPTESSTLHRLLGAIPNSAEFRHNKQNPLHLDILVIDEASMVDLPMMYKVVDALP' A
#
# COMPACT_ATOMS: atom_id res chain seq x y z
N ALA A 1 11.61 -3.80 -3.28
CA ALA A 1 11.02 -2.49 -2.98
C ALA A 1 10.55 -2.41 -1.52
N ALA A 2 9.45 -3.09 -1.15
CA ALA A 2 8.81 -3.01 0.19
C ALA A 2 9.77 -2.86 1.40
N ALA A 3 10.70 -3.79 1.62
CA ALA A 3 11.61 -3.72 2.77
C ALA A 3 12.45 -2.42 2.85
N ARG A 4 12.85 -1.85 1.71
CA ARG A 4 13.58 -0.57 1.67
C ARG A 4 12.67 0.61 2.02
N LEU A 5 11.43 0.58 1.55
CA LEU A 5 10.43 1.61 1.86
C LEU A 5 10.14 1.68 3.37
N THR A 6 9.98 0.52 4.02
CA THR A 6 9.79 0.45 5.47
C THR A 6 10.94 1.07 6.25
N GLU A 7 12.19 0.83 5.85
CA GLU A 7 13.35 1.44 6.50
C GLU A 7 13.40 2.97 6.29
N SER A 8 13.16 3.43 5.05
CA SER A 8 13.16 4.85 4.71
C SER A 8 12.05 5.63 5.42
N ILE A 9 10.83 5.08 5.47
CA ILE A 9 9.71 5.68 6.20
C ILE A 9 10.02 5.70 7.70
N GLY A 10 10.55 4.60 8.26
CA GLY A 10 10.90 4.54 9.67
C GLY A 10 11.88 5.64 10.09
N LYS A 11 12.93 5.90 9.30
CA LYS A 11 13.89 6.99 9.55
C LYS A 11 13.24 8.37 9.42
N ALA A 12 12.48 8.60 8.35
CA ALA A 12 11.81 9.89 8.13
C ALA A 12 10.79 10.22 9.23
N VAL A 13 10.07 9.23 9.74
CA VAL A 13 9.13 9.38 10.86
C VAL A 13 9.84 9.78 12.16
N GLN A 14 11.05 9.28 12.39
CA GLN A 14 11.85 9.68 13.55
C GLN A 14 12.29 11.15 13.47
N GLU A 15 12.64 11.64 12.28
CA GLU A 15 13.10 13.01 12.04
C GLU A 15 11.96 14.06 12.02
N LEU A 16 10.71 13.64 11.83
CA LEU A 16 9.56 14.55 11.79
C LEU A 16 9.38 15.31 13.13
N PRO A 17 9.18 16.65 13.10
CA PRO A 17 8.94 17.47 14.29
C PRO A 17 7.47 17.38 14.74
N VAL A 18 6.97 16.16 14.96
CA VAL A 18 5.60 15.86 15.43
C VAL A 18 5.64 15.17 16.79
N SER A 19 4.51 15.22 17.52
CA SER A 19 4.42 14.60 18.84
C SER A 19 4.66 13.07 18.76
N PRO A 20 5.23 12.45 19.81
CA PRO A 20 5.48 11.01 19.85
C PRO A 20 4.20 10.18 19.61
N GLU A 21 3.06 10.65 20.10
CA GLU A 21 1.75 10.01 19.90
C GLU A 21 1.34 9.94 18.43
N LEU A 22 1.68 10.96 17.64
CA LEU A 22 1.43 10.97 16.20
C LEU A 22 2.42 10.06 15.46
N LYS A 23 3.68 9.97 15.91
CA LYS A 23 4.68 9.07 15.29
C LYS A 23 4.23 7.61 15.32
N VAL A 24 3.60 7.17 16.40
CA VAL A 24 3.07 5.80 16.55
C VAL A 24 1.90 5.52 15.61
N LYS A 25 1.16 6.55 15.17
CA LYS A 25 0.06 6.40 14.21
C LYS A 25 0.52 6.28 12.76
N ILE A 26 1.77 6.61 12.44
CA ILE A 26 2.28 6.53 11.07
C ILE A 26 2.64 5.07 10.77
N PRO A 27 2.05 4.45 9.73
CA PRO A 27 2.39 3.09 9.34
C PRO A 27 3.85 3.00 8.92
N THR A 28 4.59 2.07 9.51
CA THR A 28 5.98 1.76 9.11
C THR A 28 6.06 0.50 8.25
N GLU A 29 5.01 -0.32 8.26
CA GLU A 29 4.95 -1.53 7.46
C GLU A 29 4.54 -1.23 6.02
N SER A 30 5.19 -1.90 5.08
CA SER A 30 4.86 -1.84 3.66
C SER A 30 4.50 -3.24 3.15
N SER A 31 3.62 -3.29 2.16
CA SER A 31 3.20 -4.55 1.53
C SER A 31 3.22 -4.40 0.01
N THR A 32 3.20 -5.53 -0.70
CA THR A 32 3.08 -5.51 -2.17
C THR A 32 1.64 -5.29 -2.58
N LEU A 33 1.41 -4.71 -3.77
CA LEU A 33 0.06 -4.52 -4.32
C LEU A 33 -0.74 -5.85 -4.39
N HIS A 34 -0.09 -6.95 -4.75
CA HIS A 34 -0.69 -8.28 -4.76
C HIS A 34 -1.22 -8.72 -3.38
N ARG A 35 -0.46 -8.44 -2.32
CA ARG A 35 -0.88 -8.76 -0.96
C ARG A 35 -1.98 -7.83 -0.48
N LEU A 36 -1.88 -6.54 -0.79
CA LEU A 36 -2.89 -5.53 -0.47
C LEU A 36 -4.23 -5.85 -1.13
N LEU A 37 -4.25 -6.16 -2.42
CA LEU A 37 -5.45 -6.54 -3.16
C LEU A 37 -5.97 -7.95 -2.80
N GLY A 38 -5.18 -8.74 -2.08
CA GLY A 38 -5.53 -10.10 -1.70
C GLY A 38 -5.53 -11.06 -2.89
N ALA A 39 -4.37 -11.29 -3.49
CA ALA A 39 -4.17 -12.23 -4.59
C ALA A 39 -4.73 -13.62 -4.24
N ILE A 40 -5.51 -14.18 -5.16
CA ILE A 40 -6.11 -15.50 -5.03
C ILE A 40 -5.24 -16.51 -5.82
N PRO A 41 -4.80 -17.62 -5.21
CA PRO A 41 -4.04 -18.64 -5.92
C PRO A 41 -4.80 -19.14 -7.16
N ASN A 42 -4.10 -19.25 -8.29
CA ASN A 42 -4.64 -19.71 -9.58
C ASN A 42 -5.78 -18.84 -10.14
N SER A 43 -5.86 -17.57 -9.76
CA SER A 43 -6.85 -16.62 -10.28
C SER A 43 -6.18 -15.31 -10.72
N ALA A 44 -6.70 -14.72 -11.78
CA ALA A 44 -6.36 -13.35 -12.18
C ALA A 44 -7.15 -12.29 -11.38
N GLU A 45 -8.14 -12.74 -10.59
CA GLU A 45 -8.95 -11.87 -9.75
C GLU A 45 -8.36 -11.69 -8.35
N PHE A 46 -8.66 -10.53 -7.79
CA PHE A 46 -8.27 -10.13 -6.46
C PHE A 46 -9.48 -10.13 -5.53
N ARG A 47 -9.24 -10.32 -4.23
CA ARG A 47 -10.31 -10.22 -3.21
C ARG A 47 -10.88 -8.81 -3.13
N HIS A 48 -10.03 -7.81 -3.29
CA HIS A 48 -10.44 -6.41 -3.33
C HIS A 48 -10.69 -5.96 -4.77
N ASN A 49 -11.84 -5.34 -4.98
CA ASN A 49 -12.36 -4.89 -6.25
C ASN A 49 -13.49 -3.88 -5.98
N LYS A 50 -14.18 -3.42 -7.03
CA LYS A 50 -15.29 -2.46 -6.90
C LYS A 50 -16.40 -2.86 -5.93
N GLN A 51 -16.68 -4.16 -5.77
CA GLN A 51 -17.72 -4.66 -4.86
C GLN A 51 -17.19 -4.87 -3.44
N ASN A 52 -15.87 -4.91 -3.25
CA ASN A 52 -15.20 -5.06 -1.96
C ASN A 52 -13.95 -4.16 -1.93
N PRO A 53 -14.13 -2.84 -1.75
CA PRO A 53 -13.04 -1.88 -1.84
C PRO A 53 -12.00 -2.08 -0.72
N LEU A 54 -10.85 -1.43 -0.89
CA LEU A 54 -9.81 -1.35 0.12
C LEU A 54 -10.26 -0.44 1.27
N HIS A 55 -10.10 -0.91 2.50
CA HIS A 55 -10.36 -0.11 3.70
C HIS A 55 -9.12 0.72 4.07
N LEU A 56 -8.88 1.78 3.30
CA LEU A 56 -7.78 2.71 3.53
C LEU A 56 -8.23 4.15 3.26
N ASP A 57 -7.62 5.10 3.97
CA ASP A 57 -7.81 6.53 3.71
C ASP A 57 -6.78 7.08 2.73
N ILE A 58 -5.56 6.53 2.76
CA ILE A 58 -4.41 6.96 1.94
C ILE A 58 -3.67 5.72 1.45
N LEU A 59 -3.43 5.64 0.13
CA LEU A 59 -2.59 4.64 -0.49
C LEU A 59 -1.35 5.30 -1.08
N VAL A 60 -0.17 4.88 -0.63
CA VAL A 60 1.12 5.29 -1.19
C VAL A 60 1.73 4.11 -1.93
N ILE A 61 2.00 4.29 -3.23
CA ILE A 61 2.63 3.28 -4.07
C ILE A 61 4.05 3.74 -4.38
N ASP A 62 5.01 2.97 -3.89
CA ASP A 62 6.42 3.15 -4.25
C ASP A 62 6.73 2.45 -5.58
N GLU A 63 7.68 2.99 -6.34
CA GLU A 63 8.11 2.44 -7.63
C GLU A 63 6.95 2.24 -8.63
N ALA A 64 6.03 3.20 -8.72
CA ALA A 64 4.86 3.12 -9.59
C ALA A 64 5.20 2.90 -11.08
N SER A 65 6.42 3.24 -11.51
CA SER A 65 6.93 2.97 -12.86
C SER A 65 7.03 1.48 -13.20
N MET A 66 7.13 0.61 -12.19
CA MET A 66 7.16 -0.85 -12.37
C MET A 66 5.76 -1.47 -12.39
N VAL A 67 4.70 -0.70 -12.12
CA VAL A 67 3.33 -1.21 -12.11
C VAL A 67 2.78 -1.21 -13.53
N ASP A 68 2.36 -2.39 -14.00
CA ASP A 68 1.73 -2.50 -15.31
C ASP A 68 0.28 -1.94 -15.30
N LEU A 69 -0.23 -1.65 -16.49
CA LEU A 69 -1.56 -1.06 -16.64
C LEU A 69 -2.70 -1.95 -16.09
N PRO A 70 -2.70 -3.29 -16.31
CA PRO A 70 -3.71 -4.17 -15.72
C PRO A 70 -3.73 -4.14 -14.18
N MET A 71 -2.56 -4.15 -13.53
CA MET A 71 -2.47 -4.03 -12.08
C MET A 71 -2.98 -2.68 -11.60
N MET A 72 -2.58 -1.58 -12.25
CA MET A 72 -3.05 -0.24 -11.90
C MET A 72 -4.57 -0.12 -12.02
N TYR A 73 -5.17 -0.70 -13.08
CA TYR A 73 -6.62 -0.77 -13.23
C TYR A 73 -7.28 -1.47 -12.03
N LYS A 74 -6.78 -2.65 -11.62
CA LYS A 74 -7.32 -3.40 -10.48
C LYS A 74 -7.15 -2.64 -9.15
N VAL A 75 -6.06 -1.90 -8.98
CA VAL A 75 -5.87 -1.01 -7.82
C VAL A 75 -6.94 0.07 -7.80
N VAL A 76 -7.11 0.81 -8.90
CA VAL A 76 -8.09 1.91 -8.97
C VAL A 76 -9.52 1.40 -8.82
N ASP A 77 -9.86 0.26 -9.43
CA ASP A 77 -11.18 -0.36 -9.30
C ASP A 77 -11.50 -0.81 -7.86
N ALA A 78 -10.46 -1.09 -7.06
CA ALA A 78 -10.58 -1.46 -5.66
C ALA A 78 -10.51 -0.27 -4.69
N LEU A 79 -10.39 0.97 -5.16
CA LEU A 79 -10.42 2.14 -4.28
C LEU A 79 -11.87 2.47 -3.85
N PRO A 80 -12.07 2.96 -2.61
CA PRO A 80 -13.38 3.36 -2.09
C PRO A 80 -13.96 4.61 -2.76
#